data_AF-A0A951EFM0-F1
#
_entry.id   AF-A0A951EFM0-F1
#
_cell.length_a   1.000
_cell.length_b   1.000
_cell.length_c   1.000
_cell.angle_alpha   90.00
_cell.angle_beta   90.00
_cell.angle_gamma   90.00
#
_symmetry.space_group_name_H-M   'P 1'
#
loop_
_entity.id
_entity.type
_entity.pdbx_description
1 polymer ?
#
loop_
_entity_poly.entity_id
_entity_poly.type
_entity_poly.pdbx_seq_one_letter_code
_entity_poly.pdbx_strand_id
1 'polypeptide(L)'
;MTKSLVPLVAVVAACCCFAQDASNGKKKVTSESDLPRYTYPVKGSVADLLRSEPDTFNAFATKVARDLQSIFDNYDVEDKSTMRKLLDAKLSLEELAGKNEEGLRTIEDIRSLEEKPDARLMTDFTEKAILQARLDSKADSGTAYEEAFTHAFAEALNRLPWNVVQDRVKEMKGVQEVVNANFLAGLANSEIQPAVDKSGAVDNQTAWTLLKFRCTLLYTVPLLPRAAPIVRSYIAAHTVEKPDIWKAREVTLTANDKLHPVLIGIWDSGVDTSVFPNQLYTDPQPGWHDPHGLAFDDQGGHSKSLLLPTTDAERKEYPSFLATLKGMQDQVSGVESVEASAFRQKIASSPPDQVRTIFDKLKVYDPYVHGTHVAGIA
;
A
#
# COMPACT_ATOMS: atom_id res chain seq x y z
N MET A 1 -60.76 30.27 -48.32
CA MET A 1 -60.38 29.88 -49.70
C MET A 1 -59.50 30.98 -50.28
N THR A 2 -58.54 30.60 -51.14
CA THR A 2 -57.63 31.43 -51.97
C THR A 2 -56.49 32.24 -51.29
N LYS A 3 -55.29 31.64 -51.40
CA LYS A 3 -53.93 32.15 -51.67
C LYS A 3 -53.72 33.68 -51.81
N SER A 4 -52.67 34.24 -51.16
CA SER A 4 -51.33 34.52 -51.74
C SER A 4 -50.60 35.73 -51.07
N LEU A 5 -49.26 35.62 -50.98
CA LEU A 5 -48.19 36.66 -50.92
C LEU A 5 -48.00 37.62 -49.70
N VAL A 6 -47.02 37.24 -48.85
CA VAL A 6 -45.79 37.93 -48.31
C VAL A 6 -45.71 39.48 -48.35
N PRO A 7 -45.28 40.15 -47.26
CA PRO A 7 -43.88 40.64 -47.08
C PRO A 7 -43.29 40.33 -45.69
N LEU A 8 -42.08 39.77 -45.59
CA LEU A 8 -40.76 40.43 -45.45
C LEU A 8 -40.58 41.20 -44.12
N VAL A 9 -39.89 40.57 -43.16
CA VAL A 9 -39.17 41.25 -42.08
C VAL A 9 -37.78 40.61 -41.97
N ALA A 10 -36.76 41.45 -42.11
CA ALA A 10 -35.35 41.10 -41.95
C ALA A 10 -35.02 40.85 -40.46
N VAL A 11 -34.31 39.75 -40.18
CA VAL A 11 -33.66 39.54 -38.88
C VAL A 11 -32.15 39.54 -39.09
N VAL A 12 -31.52 40.50 -38.43
CA VAL A 12 -30.06 40.70 -38.36
C VAL A 12 -29.43 39.49 -37.65
N ALA A 13 -28.53 38.80 -38.33
CA ALA A 13 -27.68 37.77 -37.74
C ALA A 13 -26.58 38.45 -36.92
N ALA A 14 -26.72 38.47 -35.60
CA ALA A 14 -25.65 38.82 -34.69
C ALA A 14 -24.69 37.62 -34.57
N CYS A 15 -23.54 37.71 -35.24
CA CYS A 15 -22.37 36.88 -34.93
C CYS A 15 -21.89 37.20 -33.52
N CYS A 16 -22.36 36.44 -32.53
CA CYS A 16 -21.66 36.34 -31.25
C CYS A 16 -20.46 35.42 -31.46
N CYS A 17 -19.33 36.00 -31.84
CA CYS A 17 -18.02 35.40 -31.61
C CYS A 17 -17.85 35.26 -30.09
N PHE A 18 -18.14 34.07 -29.54
CA PHE A 18 -17.59 33.71 -28.25
C PHE A 18 -16.08 33.58 -28.43
N ALA A 19 -15.34 34.59 -27.99
CA ALA A 19 -13.94 34.42 -27.68
C ALA A 19 -13.87 33.33 -26.61
N GLN A 20 -13.40 32.14 -27.00
CA GLN A 20 -12.88 31.19 -26.02
C GLN A 20 -11.65 31.85 -25.40
N ASP A 21 -11.78 32.33 -24.17
CA ASP A 21 -10.62 32.51 -23.31
C ASP A 21 -10.01 31.12 -23.09
N ALA A 22 -9.02 30.80 -23.92
CA ALA A 22 -8.08 29.72 -23.65
C ALA A 22 -7.22 30.18 -22.47
N SER A 23 -7.71 29.95 -21.24
CA SER A 23 -6.83 29.98 -20.07
C SER A 23 -5.84 28.82 -20.22
N ASN A 24 -4.66 29.14 -20.74
CA ASN A 24 -3.55 28.24 -20.98
C ASN A 24 -2.85 27.80 -19.67
N GLY A 25 -3.62 27.57 -18.60
CA GLY A 25 -3.13 27.22 -17.27
C GLY A 25 -3.59 25.83 -16.86
N LYS A 26 -2.64 25.00 -16.41
CA LYS A 26 -2.94 23.68 -15.85
C LYS A 26 -3.94 23.79 -14.69
N LYS A 27 -4.83 22.81 -14.54
CA LYS A 27 -5.77 22.76 -13.42
C LYS A 27 -5.03 22.39 -12.13
N LYS A 28 -5.22 23.19 -11.08
CA LYS A 28 -4.61 22.94 -9.77
C LYS A 28 -5.18 21.68 -9.12
N VAL A 29 -4.30 20.91 -8.48
CA VAL A 29 -4.59 19.71 -7.69
C VAL A 29 -3.95 19.88 -6.32
N THR A 30 -4.80 20.04 -5.31
CA THR A 30 -4.40 20.20 -3.90
C THR A 30 -4.53 18.90 -3.12
N SER A 31 -5.26 17.93 -3.68
CA SER A 31 -5.42 16.60 -3.13
C SER A 31 -5.72 15.60 -4.25
N GLU A 32 -5.56 14.32 -3.96
CA GLU A 32 -5.86 13.24 -4.89
C GLU A 32 -7.30 13.25 -5.42
N SER A 33 -8.27 13.76 -4.64
CA SER A 33 -9.67 13.84 -5.09
C SER A 33 -9.91 14.85 -6.23
N ASP A 34 -8.95 15.76 -6.48
CA ASP A 34 -9.04 16.74 -7.57
C ASP A 34 -8.65 16.15 -8.94
N LEU A 35 -8.04 14.96 -8.94
CA LEU A 35 -7.60 14.26 -10.15
C LEU A 35 -8.77 13.72 -10.98
N PRO A 36 -8.61 13.64 -12.31
CA PRO A 36 -9.59 12.99 -13.17
C PRO A 36 -9.70 11.50 -12.84
N ARG A 37 -10.92 10.98 -12.87
CA ARG A 37 -11.19 9.54 -12.64
C ARG A 37 -11.22 8.82 -13.99
N TYR A 38 -10.34 7.84 -14.17
CA TYR A 38 -10.38 6.91 -15.29
C TYR A 38 -10.77 5.51 -14.80
N THR A 39 -11.24 4.69 -15.74
CA THR A 39 -11.59 3.30 -15.49
C THR A 39 -11.03 2.40 -16.58
N TYR A 40 -10.51 1.24 -16.17
CA TYR A 40 -9.82 0.30 -17.04
C TYR A 40 -10.54 -1.04 -17.01
N PRO A 41 -11.20 -1.46 -18.10
CA PRO A 41 -11.85 -2.76 -18.16
C PRO A 41 -10.86 -3.90 -17.95
N VAL A 42 -11.18 -4.83 -17.07
CA VAL A 42 -10.42 -6.07 -16.84
C VAL A 42 -11.29 -7.24 -17.26
N LYS A 43 -10.76 -8.09 -18.15
CA LYS A 43 -11.44 -9.31 -18.58
C LYS A 43 -10.88 -10.49 -17.78
N GLY A 44 -11.77 -11.32 -17.24
CA GLY A 44 -11.38 -12.47 -16.43
C GLY A 44 -10.84 -12.05 -15.07
N SER A 45 -9.87 -12.80 -14.54
CA SER A 45 -9.29 -12.50 -13.24
C SER A 45 -8.12 -11.53 -13.33
N VAL A 46 -7.94 -10.74 -12.29
CA VAL A 46 -6.80 -9.84 -12.09
C VAL A 46 -5.50 -10.64 -12.00
N ALA A 47 -5.53 -11.81 -11.36
CA ALA A 47 -4.41 -12.73 -11.30
C ALA A 47 -3.99 -13.25 -12.69
N ASP A 48 -4.94 -13.45 -13.61
CA ASP A 48 -4.65 -13.81 -15.01
C ASP A 48 -4.08 -12.64 -15.78
N LEU A 49 -4.63 -11.42 -15.60
CA LEU A 49 -4.07 -10.21 -16.20
C LEU A 49 -2.59 -10.03 -15.78
N LEU A 50 -2.28 -10.19 -14.50
CA LEU A 50 -0.91 -10.08 -13.99
C LEU A 50 0.05 -11.12 -14.57
N ARG A 51 -0.45 -12.28 -15.02
CA ARG A 51 0.35 -13.35 -15.62
C ARG A 51 0.17 -13.47 -17.13
N SER A 52 -0.58 -12.58 -17.74
CA SER A 52 -0.88 -12.65 -19.16
C SER A 52 0.39 -12.48 -19.99
N GLU A 53 0.29 -12.89 -21.25
CA GLU A 53 1.31 -12.60 -22.26
C GLU A 53 1.63 -11.10 -22.32
N PRO A 54 2.89 -10.72 -22.64
CA PRO A 54 3.33 -9.33 -22.65
C PRO A 54 2.38 -8.39 -23.43
N ASP A 55 1.95 -8.78 -24.63
CA ASP A 55 1.07 -7.93 -25.45
C ASP A 55 -0.27 -7.62 -24.79
N THR A 56 -0.84 -8.59 -24.05
CA THR A 56 -2.11 -8.39 -23.33
C THR A 56 -1.95 -7.37 -22.22
N PHE A 57 -0.90 -7.49 -21.42
CA PHE A 57 -0.64 -6.54 -20.33
C PHE A 57 -0.21 -5.17 -20.87
N ASN A 58 0.59 -5.13 -21.94
CA ASN A 58 1.05 -3.90 -22.57
C ASN A 58 -0.11 -3.09 -23.16
N ALA A 59 -1.17 -3.75 -23.66
CA ALA A 59 -2.39 -3.06 -24.08
C ALA A 59 -3.12 -2.37 -22.91
N PHE A 60 -3.10 -2.97 -21.72
CA PHE A 60 -3.59 -2.34 -20.49
C PHE A 60 -2.69 -1.17 -20.07
N ALA A 61 -1.38 -1.40 -19.97
CA ALA A 61 -0.40 -0.39 -19.57
C ALA A 61 -0.38 0.83 -20.50
N THR A 62 -0.56 0.64 -21.81
CA THR A 62 -0.64 1.74 -22.78
C THR A 62 -1.81 2.67 -22.53
N LYS A 63 -2.96 2.15 -22.08
CA LYS A 63 -4.11 3.00 -21.73
C LYS A 63 -3.78 3.82 -20.48
N VAL A 64 -3.26 3.18 -19.45
CA VAL A 64 -2.85 3.84 -18.20
C VAL A 64 -1.79 4.92 -18.48
N ALA A 65 -0.81 4.64 -19.35
CA ALA A 65 0.22 5.59 -19.72
C ALA A 65 -0.34 6.86 -20.39
N ARG A 66 -1.32 6.73 -21.28
CA ARG A 66 -1.96 7.89 -21.93
C ARG A 66 -2.72 8.75 -20.93
N ASP A 67 -3.45 8.12 -20.03
CA ASP A 67 -4.23 8.85 -19.02
C ASP A 67 -3.32 9.51 -17.98
N LEU A 68 -2.27 8.82 -17.55
CA LEU A 68 -1.25 9.37 -16.65
C LEU A 68 -0.52 10.56 -17.30
N GLN A 69 -0.16 10.46 -18.58
CA GLN A 69 0.44 11.58 -19.31
C GLN A 69 -0.52 12.77 -19.39
N SER A 70 -1.81 12.51 -19.62
CA SER A 70 -2.83 13.57 -19.61
C SER A 70 -2.92 14.29 -18.26
N ILE A 71 -2.69 13.59 -17.13
CA ILE A 71 -2.59 14.24 -15.82
C ILE A 71 -1.37 15.17 -15.79
N PHE A 72 -0.18 14.70 -16.16
CA PHE A 72 1.03 15.53 -16.17
C PHE A 72 0.94 16.73 -17.11
N ASP A 73 0.24 16.60 -18.25
CA ASP A 73 0.09 17.66 -19.23
C ASP A 73 -0.89 18.75 -18.76
N ASN A 74 -2.00 18.34 -18.15
CA ASN A 74 -3.14 19.23 -17.90
C ASN A 74 -3.28 19.69 -16.44
N TYR A 75 -2.56 19.10 -15.49
CA TYR A 75 -2.73 19.37 -14.06
C TYR A 75 -1.42 19.83 -13.39
N ASP A 76 -1.56 20.80 -12.50
CA ASP A 76 -0.51 21.31 -11.62
C ASP A 76 -0.72 20.70 -10.24
N VAL A 77 0.11 19.71 -9.90
CA VAL A 77 -0.04 18.88 -8.69
C VAL A 77 0.93 19.37 -7.63
N GLU A 78 0.43 20.21 -6.72
CA GLU A 78 1.22 20.80 -5.63
C GLU A 78 1.36 19.84 -4.45
N ASP A 79 0.38 18.96 -4.24
CA ASP A 79 0.44 17.95 -3.17
C ASP A 79 1.52 16.90 -3.45
N LYS A 80 2.58 16.90 -2.62
CA LYS A 80 3.72 15.99 -2.74
C LYS A 80 3.31 14.51 -2.68
N SER A 81 2.32 14.18 -1.86
CA SER A 81 1.85 12.80 -1.73
C SER A 81 1.22 12.30 -3.03
N THR A 82 0.32 13.10 -3.59
CA THR A 82 -0.31 12.83 -4.89
C THR A 82 0.72 12.80 -6.01
N MET A 83 1.67 13.73 -6.03
CA MET A 83 2.75 13.73 -7.03
C MET A 83 3.61 12.46 -6.97
N ARG A 84 3.99 11.99 -5.77
CA ARG A 84 4.73 10.72 -5.63
C ARG A 84 3.97 9.54 -6.22
N LYS A 85 2.68 9.39 -5.93
CA LYS A 85 1.84 8.32 -6.51
C LYS A 85 1.84 8.34 -8.04
N LEU A 86 1.76 9.52 -8.65
CA LEU A 86 1.81 9.69 -10.10
C LEU A 86 3.18 9.30 -10.67
N LEU A 87 4.26 9.68 -9.97
CA LEU A 87 5.63 9.32 -10.34
C LEU A 87 5.90 7.82 -10.14
N ASP A 88 5.35 7.17 -9.12
CA ASP A 88 5.45 5.71 -8.92
C ASP A 88 4.80 4.94 -10.08
N ALA A 89 3.63 5.42 -10.54
CA ALA A 89 2.96 4.87 -11.72
C ALA A 89 3.80 5.10 -12.99
N LYS A 90 4.42 6.28 -13.14
CA LYS A 90 5.33 6.61 -14.25
C LYS A 90 6.56 5.71 -14.24
N LEU A 91 7.18 5.51 -13.08
CA LEU A 91 8.33 4.62 -12.90
C LEU A 91 7.98 3.19 -13.32
N SER A 92 6.83 2.68 -12.88
CA SER A 92 6.36 1.34 -13.25
C SER A 92 6.19 1.20 -14.78
N LEU A 93 5.68 2.23 -15.47
CA LEU A 93 5.56 2.23 -16.93
C LEU A 93 6.92 2.31 -17.63
N GLU A 94 7.86 3.09 -17.08
CA GLU A 94 9.23 3.21 -17.60
C GLU A 94 9.99 1.89 -17.44
N GLU A 95 9.85 1.23 -16.30
CA GLU A 95 10.42 -0.10 -16.05
C GLU A 95 9.92 -1.15 -17.05
N LEU A 96 8.60 -1.20 -17.29
CA LEU A 96 7.96 -2.11 -18.24
C LEU A 96 8.36 -1.81 -19.69
N ALA A 97 8.63 -0.54 -20.01
CA ALA A 97 9.07 -0.10 -21.33
C ALA A 97 10.60 -0.21 -21.52
N GLY A 98 11.36 -0.64 -20.51
CA GLY A 98 12.82 -0.71 -20.56
C GLY A 98 13.51 0.66 -20.60
N LYS A 99 12.82 1.73 -20.20
CA LYS A 99 13.31 3.12 -20.17
C LYS A 99 14.14 3.37 -18.91
N ASN A 100 15.27 2.69 -18.81
CA ASN A 100 16.01 2.60 -17.54
C ASN A 100 16.60 3.95 -17.08
N GLU A 101 17.09 4.77 -18.01
CA GLU A 101 17.63 6.10 -17.65
C GLU A 101 16.53 7.06 -17.20
N GLU A 102 15.37 7.04 -17.86
CA GLU A 102 14.19 7.80 -17.44
C GLU A 102 13.73 7.36 -16.05
N GLY A 103 13.64 6.04 -15.82
CA GLY A 103 13.24 5.49 -14.53
C GLY A 103 14.17 5.92 -13.40
N LEU A 104 15.50 5.91 -13.62
CA LEU A 104 16.46 6.41 -12.63
C LEU A 104 16.24 7.89 -12.30
N ARG A 105 15.90 8.73 -13.28
CA ARG A 105 15.55 10.14 -13.03
C ARG A 105 14.25 10.26 -12.24
N THR A 106 13.23 9.48 -12.60
CA THR A 106 11.94 9.44 -11.87
C THR A 106 12.13 9.05 -10.41
N ILE A 107 13.01 8.09 -10.10
CA ILE A 107 13.34 7.72 -8.72
C ILE A 107 13.90 8.92 -7.94
N GLU A 108 14.80 9.69 -8.53
CA GLU A 108 15.35 10.88 -7.87
C GLU A 108 14.29 11.97 -7.68
N ASP A 109 13.36 12.13 -8.63
CA ASP A 109 12.21 13.03 -8.48
C ASP A 109 11.32 12.60 -7.31
N ILE A 110 10.99 11.31 -7.18
CA ILE A 110 10.20 10.78 -6.04
C ILE A 110 10.93 11.04 -4.71
N ARG A 111 12.22 10.74 -4.64
CA ARG A 111 13.06 10.97 -3.45
C ARG A 111 13.14 12.45 -3.07
N SER A 112 13.12 13.36 -4.04
CA SER A 112 13.12 14.81 -3.77
C SER A 112 11.84 15.26 -3.05
N LEU A 113 10.73 14.53 -3.21
CA LEU A 113 9.45 14.80 -2.57
C LEU A 113 9.34 14.20 -1.17
N GLU A 114 10.22 13.24 -0.82
CA GLU A 114 10.29 12.70 0.53
C GLU A 114 10.77 13.74 1.54
N GLU A 115 10.17 13.74 2.73
CA GLU A 115 10.56 14.64 3.82
C GLU A 115 11.43 13.91 4.85
N LYS A 116 11.05 12.67 5.19
CA LYS A 116 11.77 11.86 6.17
C LYS A 116 13.06 11.29 5.57
N PRO A 117 14.20 11.35 6.29
CA PRO A 117 15.48 10.87 5.77
C PRO A 117 15.51 9.38 5.42
N ASP A 118 14.88 8.53 6.25
CA ASP A 118 14.79 7.08 6.02
C ASP A 118 14.00 6.77 4.74
N ALA A 119 12.84 7.42 4.57
CA ALA A 119 12.01 7.28 3.38
C ALA A 119 12.79 7.72 2.13
N ARG A 120 13.41 8.90 2.15
CA ARG A 120 14.22 9.40 1.03
C ARG A 120 15.33 8.43 0.59
N LEU A 121 15.98 7.75 1.54
CA LEU A 121 17.06 6.81 1.25
C LEU A 121 16.56 5.47 0.71
N MET A 122 15.37 5.03 1.15
CA MET A 122 14.83 3.69 0.89
C MET A 122 13.79 3.65 -0.22
N THR A 123 13.19 4.77 -0.60
CA THR A 123 12.30 4.90 -1.75
C THR A 123 12.96 4.31 -3.01
N ASP A 124 12.26 3.36 -3.63
CA ASP A 124 12.65 2.64 -4.84
C ASP A 124 14.08 2.09 -4.82
N PHE A 125 14.54 1.68 -3.63
CA PHE A 125 15.90 1.18 -3.44
C PHE A 125 16.21 -0.03 -4.32
N THR A 126 15.28 -0.98 -4.42
CA THR A 126 15.48 -2.22 -5.19
C THR A 126 15.39 -1.94 -6.69
N GLU A 127 14.44 -1.12 -7.09
CA GLU A 127 14.17 -0.69 -8.46
C GLU A 127 15.36 0.07 -9.03
N LYS A 128 15.97 0.97 -8.25
CA LYS A 128 17.21 1.66 -8.64
C LYS A 128 18.33 0.68 -8.96
N ALA A 129 18.52 -0.36 -8.14
CA ALA A 129 19.53 -1.38 -8.39
C ALA A 129 19.20 -2.24 -9.63
N ILE A 130 17.92 -2.55 -9.86
CA ILE A 130 17.44 -3.25 -11.06
C ILE A 130 17.76 -2.44 -12.32
N LEU A 131 17.38 -1.16 -12.34
CA LEU A 131 17.59 -0.28 -13.49
C LEU A 131 19.08 -0.08 -13.79
N GLN A 132 19.91 0.09 -12.76
CA GLN A 132 21.36 0.17 -12.91
C GLN A 132 21.95 -1.13 -13.49
N ALA A 133 21.53 -2.28 -12.97
CA ALA A 133 21.98 -3.58 -13.46
C ALA A 133 21.66 -3.80 -14.94
N ARG A 134 20.50 -3.33 -15.41
CA ARG A 134 20.13 -3.38 -16.84
C ARG A 134 21.04 -2.54 -17.70
N LEU A 135 21.39 -1.33 -17.25
CA LEU A 135 22.29 -0.45 -17.98
C LEU A 135 23.70 -1.05 -18.07
N ASP A 136 24.21 -1.57 -16.95
CA ASP A 136 25.57 -2.11 -16.86
C ASP A 136 25.73 -3.41 -17.66
N SER A 137 24.74 -4.30 -17.59
CA SER A 137 24.77 -5.60 -18.27
C SER A 137 24.21 -5.57 -19.70
N LYS A 138 23.46 -4.53 -20.07
CA LYS A 138 22.65 -4.44 -21.30
C LYS A 138 21.68 -5.62 -21.47
N ALA A 139 21.21 -6.17 -20.35
CA ALA A 139 20.28 -7.28 -20.29
C ALA A 139 19.28 -7.08 -19.13
N ASP A 140 18.14 -7.75 -19.20
CA ASP A 140 17.11 -7.75 -18.15
C ASP A 140 16.98 -9.12 -17.45
N SER A 141 17.86 -10.05 -17.82
CA SER A 141 17.89 -11.43 -17.34
C SER A 141 19.27 -12.06 -17.57
N GLY A 142 19.51 -13.20 -16.92
CA GLY A 142 20.73 -13.99 -17.07
C GLY A 142 21.86 -13.57 -16.12
N THR A 143 22.96 -14.34 -16.15
CA THR A 143 24.03 -14.27 -15.15
C THR A 143 24.68 -12.89 -15.04
N ALA A 144 25.00 -12.25 -16.17
CA ALA A 144 25.63 -10.93 -16.16
C ALA A 144 24.73 -9.85 -15.52
N TYR A 145 23.43 -9.92 -15.77
CA TYR A 145 22.44 -9.04 -15.15
C TYR A 145 22.30 -9.31 -13.64
N GLU A 146 22.20 -10.58 -13.24
CA GLU A 146 22.12 -10.95 -11.81
C GLU A 146 23.37 -10.53 -11.02
N GLU A 147 24.56 -10.65 -11.62
CA GLU A 147 25.83 -10.21 -11.04
C GLU A 147 25.88 -8.69 -10.91
N ALA A 148 25.49 -7.95 -11.96
CA ALA A 148 25.40 -6.49 -11.93
C ALA A 148 24.41 -5.99 -10.85
N PHE A 149 23.24 -6.64 -10.74
CA PHE A 149 22.27 -6.35 -9.68
C PHE A 149 22.85 -6.62 -8.29
N THR A 150 23.46 -7.79 -8.10
CA THR A 150 24.06 -8.18 -6.82
C THR A 150 25.09 -7.15 -6.37
N HIS A 151 25.95 -6.71 -7.29
CA HIS A 151 26.94 -5.68 -7.03
C HIS A 151 26.29 -4.33 -6.68
N ALA A 152 25.41 -3.81 -7.53
CA ALA A 152 24.76 -2.51 -7.34
C ALA A 152 23.92 -2.45 -6.06
N PHE A 153 23.15 -3.50 -5.76
CA PHE A 153 22.32 -3.60 -4.56
C PHE A 153 23.17 -3.63 -3.29
N ALA A 154 24.24 -4.45 -3.27
CA ALA A 154 25.14 -4.53 -2.12
C ALA A 154 25.91 -3.22 -1.87
N GLU A 155 26.44 -2.61 -2.94
CA GLU A 155 27.14 -1.33 -2.85
C GLU A 155 26.22 -0.23 -2.31
N ALA A 156 24.99 -0.14 -2.82
CA ALA A 156 24.02 0.83 -2.37
C ALA A 156 23.63 0.61 -0.90
N LEU A 157 23.39 -0.65 -0.49
CA LEU A 157 22.95 -0.97 0.87
C LEU A 157 24.04 -0.66 1.90
N ASN A 158 25.30 -1.03 1.59
CA ASN A 158 26.45 -0.79 2.47
C ASN A 158 26.78 0.69 2.68
N ARG A 159 26.29 1.58 1.81
CA ARG A 159 26.44 3.03 1.97
C ARG A 159 25.37 3.65 2.87
N LEU A 160 24.30 2.93 3.20
CA LEU A 160 23.21 3.49 3.99
C LEU A 160 23.61 3.62 5.47
N PRO A 161 23.29 4.75 6.12
CA PRO A 161 23.52 4.94 7.54
C PRO A 161 22.53 4.11 8.36
N TRP A 162 23.01 3.03 8.99
CA TRP A 162 22.19 2.07 9.75
C TRP A 162 21.23 2.74 10.75
N ASN A 163 21.71 3.72 11.50
CA ASN A 163 20.91 4.44 12.50
C ASN A 163 19.70 5.17 11.91
N VAL A 164 19.71 5.47 10.61
CA VAL A 164 18.59 6.09 9.89
C VAL A 164 17.68 5.03 9.26
N VAL A 165 18.25 3.97 8.68
CA VAL A 165 17.48 3.04 7.83
C VAL A 165 17.12 1.70 8.47
N GLN A 166 17.56 1.42 9.72
CA GLN A 166 17.42 0.09 10.35
C GLN A 166 16.00 -0.49 10.26
N ASP A 167 14.97 0.31 10.50
CA ASP A 167 13.59 -0.17 10.53
C ASP A 167 13.09 -0.50 9.11
N ARG A 168 13.39 0.37 8.14
CA ARG A 168 13.07 0.15 6.72
C ARG A 168 13.80 -1.05 6.12
N VAL A 169 15.04 -1.29 6.51
CA VAL A 169 15.81 -2.45 6.02
C VAL A 169 15.28 -3.76 6.63
N LYS A 170 14.84 -3.75 7.89
CA LYS A 170 14.14 -4.89 8.51
C LYS A 170 12.79 -5.17 7.87
N GLU A 171 12.00 -4.12 7.61
CA GLU A 171 10.74 -4.20 6.86
C GLU A 171 10.98 -4.79 5.46
N MET A 172 11.99 -4.29 4.74
CA MET A 172 12.40 -4.82 3.43
C MET A 172 12.76 -6.31 3.51
N LYS A 173 13.54 -6.75 4.52
CA LYS A 173 13.80 -8.19 4.74
C LYS A 173 12.48 -8.96 4.92
N GLY A 174 11.60 -8.43 5.77
CA GLY A 174 10.29 -9.02 6.06
C GLY A 174 9.49 -9.31 4.78
N VAL A 175 9.38 -8.30 3.91
CA VAL A 175 8.65 -8.42 2.63
C VAL A 175 9.36 -9.34 1.65
N GLN A 176 10.68 -9.22 1.49
CA GLN A 176 11.47 -10.01 0.53
C GLN A 176 11.41 -11.52 0.78
N GLU A 177 11.21 -11.94 2.03
CA GLU A 177 11.15 -13.35 2.40
C GLU A 177 9.76 -14.00 2.23
N VAL A 178 8.73 -13.21 1.91
CA VAL A 178 7.36 -13.73 1.68
C VAL A 178 6.85 -13.50 0.27
N VAL A 179 7.28 -12.43 -0.39
CA VAL A 179 6.75 -12.05 -1.70
C VAL A 179 7.19 -13.07 -2.78
N ASN A 180 6.21 -13.56 -3.55
CA ASN A 180 6.39 -14.47 -4.66
C ASN A 180 5.18 -14.36 -5.62
N ALA A 181 5.20 -15.09 -6.73
CA ALA A 181 4.13 -15.03 -7.73
C ALA A 181 2.74 -15.44 -7.20
N ASN A 182 2.67 -16.40 -6.28
CA ASN A 182 1.40 -16.81 -5.66
C ASN A 182 0.93 -15.78 -4.63
N PHE A 183 1.87 -15.19 -3.88
CA PHE A 183 1.59 -14.10 -2.96
C PHE A 183 0.94 -12.91 -3.67
N LEU A 184 1.56 -12.42 -4.74
CA LEU A 184 1.05 -11.26 -5.50
C LEU A 184 -0.34 -11.52 -6.09
N ALA A 185 -0.57 -12.73 -6.61
CA ALA A 185 -1.88 -13.08 -7.14
C ALA A 185 -2.94 -13.26 -6.06
N GLY A 186 -2.59 -13.86 -4.92
CA GLY A 186 -3.50 -13.99 -3.79
C GLY A 186 -3.88 -12.62 -3.22
N LEU A 187 -2.90 -11.71 -3.11
CA LEU A 187 -3.14 -10.32 -2.72
C LEU A 187 -4.03 -9.60 -3.74
N ALA A 188 -3.74 -9.70 -5.04
CA ALA A 188 -4.59 -9.12 -6.08
C ALA A 188 -6.02 -9.67 -6.06
N ASN A 189 -6.18 -10.97 -5.79
CA ASN A 189 -7.49 -11.60 -5.66
C ASN A 189 -8.26 -11.14 -4.42
N SER A 190 -7.56 -10.77 -3.34
CA SER A 190 -8.18 -10.26 -2.12
C SER A 190 -8.52 -8.77 -2.24
N GLU A 191 -7.60 -7.95 -2.75
CA GLU A 191 -7.71 -6.49 -2.75
C GLU A 191 -8.43 -5.92 -3.97
N ILE A 192 -8.26 -6.55 -5.14
CA ILE A 192 -8.64 -5.93 -6.42
C ILE A 192 -9.79 -6.67 -7.10
N GLN A 193 -9.78 -8.00 -7.08
CA GLN A 193 -10.79 -8.81 -7.77
C GLN A 193 -12.24 -8.45 -7.39
N PRO A 194 -12.60 -8.16 -6.12
CA PRO A 194 -13.99 -7.80 -5.78
C PRO A 194 -14.51 -6.57 -6.54
N ALA A 195 -13.65 -5.59 -6.84
CA ALA A 195 -14.04 -4.42 -7.62
C ALA A 195 -14.29 -4.77 -9.10
N VAL A 196 -13.48 -5.68 -9.66
CA VAL A 196 -13.65 -6.21 -11.01
C VAL A 196 -14.91 -7.07 -11.11
N ASP A 197 -15.18 -7.93 -10.13
CA ASP A 197 -16.39 -8.75 -10.11
C ASP A 197 -17.66 -7.90 -10.07
N LYS A 198 -17.61 -6.76 -9.36
CA LYS A 198 -18.74 -5.82 -9.23
C LYS A 198 -18.95 -4.95 -10.47
N SER A 199 -17.87 -4.48 -11.11
CA SER A 199 -17.95 -3.41 -12.13
C SER A 199 -17.36 -3.75 -13.49
N GLY A 200 -16.61 -4.85 -13.60
CA GLY A 200 -15.85 -5.23 -14.79
C GLY A 200 -14.61 -4.37 -15.06
N ALA A 201 -14.24 -3.47 -14.14
CA ALA A 201 -13.16 -2.52 -14.33
C ALA A 201 -12.43 -2.19 -13.02
N VAL A 202 -11.27 -1.55 -13.14
CA VAL A 202 -10.51 -0.97 -12.04
C VAL A 202 -10.36 0.54 -12.22
N ASP A 203 -10.19 1.29 -11.14
CA ASP A 203 -9.92 2.73 -11.18
C ASP A 203 -8.42 3.02 -11.38
N ASN A 204 -8.06 4.32 -11.36
CA ASN A 204 -6.69 4.82 -11.50
C ASN A 204 -5.72 4.16 -10.53
N GLN A 205 -6.00 4.26 -9.23
CA GLN A 205 -5.10 3.83 -8.17
C GLN A 205 -4.87 2.33 -8.27
N THR A 206 -5.96 1.59 -8.47
CA THR A 206 -5.92 0.14 -8.63
C THR A 206 -5.14 -0.25 -9.88
N ALA A 207 -5.29 0.48 -10.99
CA ALA A 207 -4.51 0.24 -12.19
C ALA A 207 -3.00 0.50 -11.98
N TRP A 208 -2.64 1.56 -11.26
CA TRP A 208 -1.25 1.85 -10.90
C TRP A 208 -0.64 0.75 -10.01
N THR A 209 -1.40 0.24 -9.05
CA THR A 209 -1.00 -0.93 -8.24
C THR A 209 -0.76 -2.16 -9.10
N LEU A 210 -1.59 -2.42 -10.13
CA LEU A 210 -1.37 -3.54 -11.05
C LEU A 210 -0.10 -3.40 -11.89
N LEU A 211 0.25 -2.19 -12.30
CA LEU A 211 1.55 -1.93 -12.95
C LEU A 211 2.70 -2.30 -12.01
N LYS A 212 2.65 -1.84 -10.76
CA LYS A 212 3.68 -2.16 -9.76
C LYS A 212 3.77 -3.67 -9.51
N PHE A 213 2.63 -4.36 -9.37
CA PHE A 213 2.62 -5.82 -9.19
C PHE A 213 3.23 -6.55 -10.37
N ARG A 214 3.01 -6.08 -11.61
CA ARG A 214 3.65 -6.65 -12.80
C ARG A 214 5.16 -6.41 -12.78
N CYS A 215 5.64 -5.21 -12.44
CA CYS A 215 7.08 -4.95 -12.28
C CYS A 215 7.70 -5.86 -11.21
N THR A 216 7.06 -5.98 -10.05
CA THR A 216 7.53 -6.85 -8.96
C THR A 216 7.61 -8.30 -9.44
N LEU A 217 6.59 -8.80 -10.13
CA LEU A 217 6.56 -10.16 -10.65
C LEU A 217 7.69 -10.43 -11.66
N LEU A 218 7.91 -9.51 -12.61
CA LEU A 218 8.87 -9.69 -13.68
C LEU A 218 10.32 -9.45 -13.25
N TYR A 219 10.54 -8.48 -12.37
CA TYR A 219 11.88 -7.92 -12.17
C TYR A 219 12.38 -8.04 -10.74
N THR A 220 11.50 -7.98 -9.75
CA THR A 220 11.91 -8.10 -8.34
C THR A 220 11.97 -9.56 -7.90
N VAL A 221 10.89 -10.33 -8.10
CA VAL A 221 10.78 -11.72 -7.64
C VAL A 221 11.95 -12.61 -8.08
N PRO A 222 12.41 -12.57 -9.36
CA PRO A 222 13.55 -13.38 -9.80
C PRO A 222 14.88 -13.05 -9.09
N LEU A 223 15.02 -11.83 -8.57
CA LEU A 223 16.25 -11.34 -7.95
C LEU A 223 16.27 -11.48 -6.41
N LEU A 224 15.14 -11.82 -5.79
CA LEU A 224 15.06 -12.02 -4.33
C LEU A 224 16.07 -13.04 -3.77
N PRO A 225 16.36 -14.17 -4.44
CA PRO A 225 17.39 -15.10 -3.97
C PRO A 225 18.79 -14.47 -3.89
N ARG A 226 19.06 -13.42 -4.68
CA ARG A 226 20.30 -12.64 -4.64
C ARG A 226 20.25 -11.53 -3.59
N ALA A 227 19.13 -10.81 -3.50
CA ALA A 227 18.95 -9.69 -2.58
C ALA A 227 18.88 -10.11 -1.10
N ALA A 228 18.08 -11.13 -0.78
CA ALA A 228 17.78 -11.47 0.61
C ALA A 228 19.02 -11.85 1.46
N PRO A 229 20.02 -12.61 0.95
CA PRO A 229 21.27 -12.83 1.68
C PRO A 229 22.06 -11.54 1.96
N ILE A 230 22.04 -10.57 1.04
CA ILE A 230 22.72 -9.28 1.19
C ILE A 230 22.07 -8.49 2.33
N VAL A 231 20.72 -8.41 2.31
CA VAL A 231 19.95 -7.72 3.36
C VAL A 231 20.18 -8.36 4.73
N ARG A 232 20.12 -9.69 4.82
CA ARG A 232 20.42 -10.41 6.07
C ARG A 232 21.83 -10.13 6.59
N SER A 233 22.82 -10.14 5.70
CA SER A 233 24.22 -9.88 6.07
C SER A 233 24.41 -8.43 6.56
N TYR A 234 23.77 -7.47 5.90
CA TYR A 234 23.80 -6.07 6.31
C TYR A 234 23.13 -5.87 7.69
N ILE A 235 21.96 -6.47 7.93
CA ILE A 235 21.31 -6.42 9.26
C ILE A 235 22.23 -7.05 10.31
N ALA A 236 22.75 -8.25 10.06
CA ALA A 236 23.61 -8.96 11.00
C ALA A 236 24.89 -8.18 11.35
N ALA A 237 25.50 -7.50 10.38
CA ALA A 237 26.68 -6.67 10.60
C ALA A 237 26.43 -5.45 11.50
N HIS A 238 25.17 -5.02 11.63
CA HIS A 238 24.77 -3.87 12.44
C HIS A 238 23.91 -4.23 13.66
N THR A 239 23.58 -5.51 13.83
CA THR A 239 22.84 -5.99 15.00
C THR A 239 23.67 -5.79 16.25
N VAL A 240 23.13 -4.99 17.17
CA VAL A 240 23.66 -4.83 18.52
C VAL A 240 22.63 -5.42 19.47
N GLU A 241 23.08 -6.29 20.38
CA GLU A 241 22.24 -6.80 21.45
C GLU A 241 21.78 -5.61 22.32
N LYS A 242 20.49 -5.31 22.27
CA LYS A 242 19.88 -4.30 23.13
C LYS A 242 19.40 -5.01 24.39
N PRO A 243 19.82 -4.58 25.59
CA PRO A 243 19.27 -5.13 26.82
C PRO A 243 17.75 -4.93 26.82
N ASP A 244 17.01 -5.89 27.35
CA ASP A 244 15.58 -5.73 27.60
C ASP A 244 15.36 -4.63 28.64
N ILE A 245 15.07 -3.43 28.13
CA ILE A 245 14.76 -2.27 28.96
C ILE A 245 13.32 -2.30 29.47
N TRP A 246 12.44 -3.10 28.86
CA TRP A 246 11.02 -3.11 29.21
C TRP A 246 10.81 -3.75 30.57
N LYS A 247 11.47 -4.89 30.83
CA LYS A 247 11.43 -5.50 32.16
C LYS A 247 11.97 -4.59 33.26
N ALA A 248 13.04 -3.83 32.97
CA ALA A 248 13.61 -2.88 33.93
C ALA A 248 12.76 -1.61 34.11
N ARG A 249 11.90 -1.29 33.12
CA ARG A 249 10.99 -0.14 33.13
C ARG A 249 9.55 -0.54 33.41
N GLU A 250 9.31 -1.81 33.72
CA GLU A 250 7.99 -2.31 34.05
C GLU A 250 7.57 -1.69 35.38
N VAL A 251 6.46 -0.95 35.35
CA VAL A 251 5.87 -0.33 36.53
C VAL A 251 4.49 -0.91 36.70
N THR A 252 4.31 -1.68 37.78
CA THR A 252 2.98 -2.12 38.20
C THR A 252 2.41 -1.10 39.16
N LEU A 253 1.36 -0.40 38.74
CA LEU A 253 0.60 0.49 39.62
C LEU A 253 -0.44 -0.32 40.38
N THR A 254 -0.50 -0.12 41.69
CA THR A 254 -1.43 -0.80 42.59
C THR A 254 -2.28 0.20 43.36
N ALA A 255 -3.41 -0.26 43.88
CA ALA A 255 -4.25 0.57 44.76
C ALA A 255 -3.51 1.09 46.00
N ASN A 256 -2.42 0.44 46.43
CA ASN A 256 -1.64 0.83 47.59
C ASN A 256 -0.75 2.06 47.35
N ASP A 257 -0.49 2.40 46.09
CA ASP A 257 0.43 3.49 45.72
C ASP A 257 -0.19 4.88 45.92
N LYS A 258 -1.49 4.96 46.28
CA LYS A 258 -2.23 6.21 46.54
C LYS A 258 -2.09 7.24 45.42
N LEU A 259 -2.05 6.76 44.19
CA LEU A 259 -1.92 7.57 42.98
C LEU A 259 -3.27 8.17 42.58
N HIS A 260 -3.21 9.18 41.71
CA HIS A 260 -4.40 9.76 41.10
C HIS A 260 -4.71 9.04 39.79
N PRO A 261 -5.93 8.50 39.60
CA PRO A 261 -6.34 7.94 38.31
C PRO A 261 -6.28 8.99 37.21
N VAL A 262 -5.73 8.61 36.06
CA VAL A 262 -5.72 9.42 34.83
C VAL A 262 -6.59 8.71 33.80
N LEU A 263 -7.46 9.46 33.15
CA LEU A 263 -8.28 8.95 32.07
C LEU A 263 -7.46 8.97 30.78
N ILE A 264 -7.31 7.81 30.15
CA ILE A 264 -6.64 7.65 28.87
C ILE A 264 -7.71 7.32 27.82
N GLY A 265 -7.77 8.12 26.75
CA GLY A 265 -8.62 7.86 25.60
C GLY A 265 -7.84 7.09 24.54
N ILE A 266 -8.36 5.93 24.12
CA ILE A 266 -7.79 5.13 23.04
C ILE A 266 -8.71 5.26 21.83
N TRP A 267 -8.15 5.69 20.71
CA TRP A 267 -8.85 5.78 19.42
C TRP A 267 -8.25 4.77 18.46
N ASP A 268 -9.02 3.72 18.15
CA ASP A 268 -8.56 2.63 17.30
C ASP A 268 -9.76 1.92 16.63
N SER A 269 -9.52 0.89 15.82
CA SER A 269 -10.54 0.15 15.04
C SER A 269 -11.46 -0.74 15.88
N GLY A 270 -11.20 -0.86 17.19
CA GLY A 270 -12.10 -1.50 18.16
C GLY A 270 -11.36 -2.04 19.39
N VAL A 271 -12.07 -2.10 20.53
CA VAL A 271 -11.50 -2.56 21.81
C VAL A 271 -12.40 -3.59 22.47
N ASP A 272 -11.86 -4.76 22.79
CA ASP A 272 -12.51 -5.75 23.64
C ASP A 272 -12.38 -5.30 25.09
N THR A 273 -13.40 -4.63 25.62
CA THR A 273 -13.39 -4.15 27.00
C THR A 273 -13.47 -5.29 28.02
N SER A 274 -13.88 -6.50 27.61
CA SER A 274 -14.04 -7.63 28.53
C SER A 274 -12.72 -8.12 29.13
N VAL A 275 -11.58 -7.84 28.47
CA VAL A 275 -10.25 -8.20 28.99
C VAL A 275 -9.69 -7.18 29.98
N PHE A 276 -10.38 -6.05 30.21
CA PHE A 276 -9.95 -4.96 31.09
C PHE A 276 -10.94 -4.63 32.23
N PRO A 277 -11.55 -5.59 32.93
CA PRO A 277 -12.72 -5.35 33.79
C PRO A 277 -12.49 -4.33 34.94
N ASN A 278 -11.24 -4.10 35.35
CA ASN A 278 -10.88 -3.20 36.44
C ASN A 278 -10.19 -1.90 35.95
N GLN A 279 -10.09 -1.69 34.65
CA GLN A 279 -9.28 -0.62 34.03
C GLN A 279 -10.09 0.18 33.01
N LEU A 280 -11.39 0.28 33.21
CA LEU A 280 -12.30 1.02 32.34
C LEU A 280 -12.89 2.23 33.07
N TYR A 281 -12.98 3.33 32.34
CA TYR A 281 -13.90 4.40 32.70
C TYR A 281 -15.34 3.95 32.40
N THR A 282 -16.27 4.32 33.28
CA THR A 282 -17.70 4.11 33.07
C THR A 282 -18.38 5.46 33.06
N ASP A 283 -18.96 5.81 31.93
CA ASP A 283 -19.81 6.99 31.82
C ASP A 283 -21.09 6.77 32.65
N PRO A 284 -21.39 7.62 33.66
CA PRO A 284 -22.62 7.49 34.45
C PRO A 284 -23.89 7.79 33.64
N GLN A 285 -23.78 8.39 32.45
CA GLN A 285 -24.92 8.77 31.61
C GLN A 285 -24.67 8.44 30.12
N PRO A 286 -24.56 7.15 29.75
CA PRO A 286 -24.04 6.74 28.45
C PRO A 286 -24.97 6.93 27.25
N GLY A 287 -26.03 7.74 27.37
CA GLY A 287 -26.89 8.17 26.27
C GLY A 287 -27.14 7.10 25.18
N TRP A 288 -26.50 7.29 24.02
CA TRP A 288 -26.59 6.39 22.86
C TRP A 288 -25.41 5.44 22.70
N HIS A 289 -24.31 5.65 23.43
CA HIS A 289 -23.04 4.94 23.32
C HIS A 289 -22.90 3.83 24.35
N ASP A 290 -21.81 3.06 24.26
CA ASP A 290 -21.47 2.06 25.28
C ASP A 290 -20.95 2.75 26.55
N PRO A 291 -21.25 2.26 27.77
CA PRO A 291 -20.75 2.86 29.01
C PRO A 291 -19.22 3.07 29.06
N HIS A 292 -18.46 2.32 28.27
CA HIS A 292 -17.00 2.33 28.27
C HIS A 292 -16.39 3.00 27.04
N GLY A 293 -17.19 3.51 26.09
CA GLY A 293 -16.61 4.15 24.90
C GLY A 293 -17.60 4.63 23.85
N LEU A 294 -17.05 5.34 22.87
CA LEU A 294 -17.75 5.81 21.68
C LEU A 294 -17.34 4.93 20.50
N ALA A 295 -18.31 4.53 19.68
CA ALA A 295 -18.04 3.79 18.45
C ALA A 295 -18.88 4.32 17.30
N PHE A 296 -18.31 4.23 16.10
CA PHE A 296 -18.93 4.68 14.86
C PHE A 296 -18.83 3.59 13.80
N ASP A 297 -19.81 3.53 12.90
CA ASP A 297 -19.76 2.68 11.71
C ASP A 297 -18.97 3.37 10.57
N ASP A 298 -18.73 2.64 9.48
CA ASP A 298 -17.97 3.12 8.33
C ASP A 298 -18.62 4.32 7.61
N GLN A 299 -19.88 4.64 7.89
CA GLN A 299 -20.60 5.80 7.37
C GLN A 299 -20.62 6.97 8.37
N GLY A 300 -19.94 6.84 9.51
CA GLY A 300 -19.93 7.81 10.60
C GLY A 300 -21.20 7.79 11.46
N GLY A 301 -22.06 6.79 11.29
CA GLY A 301 -23.21 6.53 12.14
C GLY A 301 -22.79 6.01 13.51
N HIS A 302 -23.66 6.14 14.52
CA HIS A 302 -23.36 5.64 15.86
C HIS A 302 -23.41 4.11 15.91
N SER A 303 -22.40 3.50 16.54
CA SER A 303 -22.37 2.06 16.84
C SER A 303 -22.52 1.83 18.34
N LYS A 304 -23.23 0.75 18.70
CA LYS A 304 -23.32 0.25 20.09
C LYS A 304 -22.26 -0.82 20.40
N SER A 305 -21.50 -1.25 19.39
CA SER A 305 -20.41 -2.21 19.55
C SER A 305 -19.09 -1.45 19.54
N LEU A 306 -18.28 -1.63 20.60
CA LEU A 306 -16.91 -1.11 20.68
C LEU A 306 -15.90 -1.96 19.89
N LEU A 307 -16.32 -3.14 19.44
CA LEU A 307 -15.53 -4.02 18.58
C LEU A 307 -16.08 -4.02 17.16
N LEU A 308 -15.17 -4.25 16.21
CA LEU A 308 -15.53 -4.55 14.84
C LEU A 308 -16.49 -5.76 14.82
N PRO A 309 -17.67 -5.66 14.17
CA PRO A 309 -18.61 -6.76 14.10
C PRO A 309 -18.01 -7.98 13.41
N THR A 310 -18.15 -9.13 14.03
CA THR A 310 -17.77 -10.43 13.47
C THR A 310 -18.96 -11.39 13.45
N THR A 311 -18.95 -12.37 12.55
CA THR A 311 -19.89 -13.48 12.51
C THR A 311 -19.53 -14.54 13.56
N ASP A 312 -20.48 -15.41 13.91
CA ASP A 312 -20.19 -16.55 14.81
C ASP A 312 -19.13 -17.50 14.24
N ALA A 313 -19.09 -17.65 12.91
CA ALA A 313 -18.10 -18.46 12.23
C ALA A 313 -16.69 -17.85 12.38
N GLU A 314 -16.56 -16.53 12.17
CA GLU A 314 -15.29 -15.80 12.35
C GLU A 314 -14.83 -15.86 13.80
N ARG A 315 -15.72 -15.63 14.78
CA ARG A 315 -15.36 -15.76 16.21
C ARG A 315 -14.84 -17.16 16.57
N LYS A 316 -15.47 -18.20 16.03
CA LYS A 316 -15.05 -19.59 16.28
C LYS A 316 -13.72 -19.91 15.62
N GLU A 317 -13.44 -19.33 14.47
CA GLU A 317 -12.20 -19.56 13.73
C GLU A 317 -11.02 -18.74 14.27
N TYR A 318 -11.28 -17.52 14.74
CA TYR A 318 -10.27 -16.55 15.17
C TYR A 318 -9.13 -17.13 16.03
N PRO A 319 -9.38 -17.94 17.09
CA PRO A 319 -8.30 -18.50 17.89
C PRO A 319 -7.29 -19.33 17.09
N SER A 320 -7.72 -19.99 16.01
CA SER A 320 -6.84 -20.78 15.13
C SER A 320 -6.00 -19.91 14.18
N PHE A 321 -6.42 -18.65 13.95
CA PHE A 321 -5.75 -17.72 13.06
C PHE A 321 -4.69 -16.86 13.75
N LEU A 322 -4.78 -16.71 15.08
CA LEU A 322 -3.87 -15.87 15.89
C LEU A 322 -2.38 -16.10 15.61
N ALA A 323 -1.94 -17.36 15.47
CA ALA A 323 -0.54 -17.67 15.16
C ALA A 323 -0.13 -17.19 13.76
N THR A 324 -1.05 -17.20 12.78
CA THR A 324 -0.80 -16.65 11.44
C THR A 324 -0.68 -15.13 11.50
N LEU A 325 -1.57 -14.47 12.25
CA LEU A 325 -1.55 -13.01 12.44
C LEU A 325 -0.25 -12.56 13.11
N LYS A 326 0.11 -13.19 14.24
CA LYS A 326 1.39 -12.94 14.92
C LYS A 326 2.58 -13.18 14.00
N GLY A 327 2.58 -14.29 13.26
CA GLY A 327 3.66 -14.61 12.33
C GLY A 327 3.84 -13.56 11.23
N MET A 328 2.75 -12.98 10.72
CA MET A 328 2.82 -11.87 9.78
C MET A 328 3.40 -10.60 10.44
N GLN A 329 2.92 -10.23 11.63
CA GLN A 329 3.36 -9.03 12.35
C GLN A 329 4.85 -9.13 12.73
N ASP A 330 5.29 -10.29 13.23
CA ASP A 330 6.70 -10.57 13.52
C ASP A 330 7.55 -10.47 12.25
N GLN A 331 7.08 -11.03 11.13
CA GLN A 331 7.77 -10.97 9.85
C GLN A 331 8.00 -9.53 9.38
N VAL A 332 6.97 -8.69 9.42
CA VAL A 332 7.06 -7.26 9.03
C VAL A 332 7.95 -6.48 10.01
N SER A 333 7.91 -6.82 11.29
CA SER A 333 8.74 -6.20 12.34
C SER A 333 10.21 -6.67 12.32
N GLY A 334 10.56 -7.63 11.46
CA GLY A 334 11.89 -8.23 11.42
C GLY A 334 12.24 -9.06 12.66
N VAL A 335 11.23 -9.60 13.34
CA VAL A 335 11.37 -10.47 14.51
C VAL A 335 11.46 -11.92 14.04
N GLU A 336 12.52 -12.62 14.43
CA GLU A 336 12.65 -14.05 14.17
C GLU A 336 11.94 -14.86 15.25
N SER A 337 10.73 -15.32 14.94
CA SER A 337 9.94 -16.20 15.80
C SER A 337 9.57 -17.51 15.11
N VAL A 338 9.05 -18.46 15.90
CA VAL A 338 8.48 -19.70 15.35
C VAL A 338 7.25 -19.39 14.50
N GLU A 339 6.46 -18.38 14.87
CA GLU A 339 5.29 -17.94 14.11
C GLU A 339 5.68 -17.26 12.79
N ALA A 340 6.72 -16.41 12.78
CA ALA A 340 7.21 -15.78 11.55
C ALA A 340 7.73 -16.84 10.56
N SER A 341 8.48 -17.83 11.06
CA SER A 341 8.95 -18.97 10.25
C SER A 341 7.78 -19.77 9.68
N ALA A 342 6.77 -20.07 10.49
CA ALA A 342 5.57 -20.77 10.06
C ALA A 342 4.77 -19.97 9.02
N PHE A 343 4.67 -18.64 9.18
CA PHE A 343 4.01 -17.76 8.22
C PHE A 343 4.72 -17.75 6.87
N ARG A 344 6.05 -17.56 6.85
CA ARG A 344 6.87 -17.65 5.63
C ARG A 344 6.65 -18.98 4.91
N GLN A 345 6.72 -20.10 5.63
CA GLN A 345 6.52 -21.44 5.06
C GLN A 345 5.09 -21.63 4.52
N LYS A 346 4.08 -21.12 5.23
CA LYS A 346 2.68 -21.17 4.81
C LYS A 346 2.47 -20.39 3.52
N ILE A 347 2.98 -19.16 3.43
CA ILE A 347 2.88 -18.34 2.20
C ILE A 347 3.64 -18.98 1.04
N ALA A 348 4.85 -19.50 1.27
CA ALA A 348 5.67 -20.10 0.23
C ALA A 348 5.04 -21.36 -0.38
N SER A 349 4.28 -22.14 0.42
CA SER A 349 3.63 -23.38 -0.04
C SER A 349 2.18 -23.19 -0.49
N SER A 350 1.59 -22.01 -0.30
CA SER A 350 0.18 -21.75 -0.61
C SER A 350 -0.05 -21.40 -2.09
N PRO A 351 -1.06 -21.98 -2.75
CA PRO A 351 -1.57 -21.46 -4.02
C PRO A 351 -2.27 -20.10 -3.83
N PRO A 352 -2.49 -19.33 -4.91
CA PRO A 352 -3.09 -17.99 -4.83
C PRO A 352 -4.39 -17.90 -4.03
N ASP A 353 -5.30 -18.87 -4.16
CA ASP A 353 -6.60 -18.84 -3.45
C ASP A 353 -6.46 -19.05 -1.93
N GLN A 354 -5.47 -19.83 -1.50
CA GLN A 354 -5.16 -19.97 -0.08
C GLN A 354 -4.51 -18.71 0.46
N VAL A 355 -3.61 -18.08 -0.32
CA VAL A 355 -3.04 -16.77 0.06
C VAL A 355 -4.14 -15.71 0.14
N ARG A 356 -5.06 -15.66 -0.83
CA ARG A 356 -6.25 -14.81 -0.78
C ARG A 356 -7.04 -15.04 0.51
N THR A 357 -7.31 -16.29 0.86
CA THR A 357 -8.05 -16.64 2.09
C THR A 357 -7.33 -16.14 3.35
N ILE A 358 -6.00 -16.16 3.37
CA ILE A 358 -5.21 -15.59 4.48
C ILE A 358 -5.41 -14.07 4.54
N PHE A 359 -5.32 -13.36 3.40
CA PHE A 359 -5.53 -11.91 3.36
C PHE A 359 -6.96 -11.49 3.69
N ASP A 360 -7.97 -12.20 3.17
CA ASP A 360 -9.38 -11.95 3.48
C ASP A 360 -9.63 -12.05 5.00
N LYS A 361 -8.97 -12.99 5.68
CA LYS A 361 -9.01 -13.13 7.15
C LYS A 361 -8.25 -12.04 7.88
N LEU A 362 -7.09 -11.61 7.36
CA LEU A 362 -6.33 -10.50 7.94
C LEU A 362 -7.15 -9.21 7.97
N LYS A 363 -7.92 -8.92 6.91
CA LYS A 363 -8.83 -7.76 6.85
C LYS A 363 -9.86 -7.72 7.97
N VAL A 364 -10.26 -8.89 8.49
CA VAL A 364 -11.22 -9.00 9.59
C VAL A 364 -10.49 -8.99 10.93
N TYR A 365 -9.49 -9.86 11.10
CA TYR A 365 -8.90 -10.11 12.41
C TYR A 365 -7.86 -9.09 12.84
N ASP A 366 -7.12 -8.47 11.92
CA ASP A 366 -6.14 -7.43 12.29
C ASP A 366 -6.82 -6.22 12.95
N PRO A 367 -7.83 -5.55 12.34
CA PRO A 367 -8.54 -4.45 13.00
C PRO A 367 -9.35 -4.90 14.22
N TYR A 368 -9.78 -6.17 14.29
CA TYR A 368 -10.49 -6.70 15.45
C TYR A 368 -9.59 -6.78 16.71
N VAL A 369 -8.30 -7.09 16.55
CA VAL A 369 -7.38 -7.21 17.69
C VAL A 369 -6.58 -5.95 17.97
N HIS A 370 -6.36 -5.11 16.96
CA HIS A 370 -5.39 -4.02 17.00
C HIS A 370 -5.67 -3.05 18.17
N GLY A 371 -6.89 -2.52 18.27
CA GLY A 371 -7.23 -1.60 19.35
C GLY A 371 -7.21 -2.23 20.73
N THR A 372 -7.53 -3.52 20.86
CA THR A 372 -7.38 -4.25 22.13
C THR A 372 -5.90 -4.38 22.53
N HIS A 373 -5.02 -4.64 21.57
CA HIS A 373 -3.57 -4.66 21.81
C HIS A 373 -3.05 -3.28 22.22
N VAL A 374 -3.47 -2.21 21.54
CA VAL A 374 -3.12 -0.82 21.90
C VAL A 374 -3.63 -0.48 23.30
N ALA A 375 -4.86 -0.87 23.64
CA ALA A 375 -5.43 -0.67 24.96
C ALA A 375 -4.64 -1.37 26.07
N GLY A 376 -4.05 -2.54 25.78
CA GLY A 376 -3.21 -3.26 26.73
C GLY A 376 -1.86 -2.59 27.05
N ILE A 377 -1.48 -1.54 26.31
CA ILE A 377 -0.29 -0.73 26.60
C ILE A 377 -0.59 0.34 27.67
N ALA A 378 -1.86 0.72 27.82
CA ALA A 378 -2.32 1.83 28.65
C ALA A 378 -2.39 1.52 30.15
#